data_AF-A0AA45U0D4-F1
#
_entry.id   AF-A0AA45U0D4-F1
#
_cell.length_a   1.000
_cell.length_b   1.000
_cell.length_c   1.000
_cell.angle_alpha   90.00
_cell.angle_beta   90.00
_cell.angle_gamma   90.00
#
_symmetry.space_group_name_H-M   'P 1'
#
loop_
_entity.id
_entity.type
_entity.pdbx_description
1 polymer ?
#
loop_
_entity_poly.entity_id
_entity_poly.type
_entity_poly.pdbx_seq_one_letter_code
_entity_poly.pdbx_strand_id
1 'polypeptide(L)'
;MTFVGRDRAAPAPTLDPGPLPGEFPLAPVPSSDVEGDAIQPVPADLEDSLVQPVPNGPVTVVAKVEPSSAADKARQRRQLGKSLQGRFILFWKRQSLPKRIAFASLAGVAVLCVVTLLVALAVPTAIRLPGTEPFKLGMEPVTDSFGLGDGVRWVHADDKLFDFRFVSPTRAVAVLHYQASSIARDEVNLSLNGVSLGWVPPDTAQTAERELEQILPPSLLRRNANNQILFDNALNPPGRDPWRIWNLRLEIIPVPEAPPDQLVASAREAATAGARFYELKDVGAENLFKAWREYRAAWITLEALDDKPELYEDVRERIAQISMELDHRCSQLMMQFQRAVQFRSRRDAVATLEDVRRRFPTAEHRCHNLALEKAYEHEL
;
A
#
# COMPACT_ATOMS: atom_id res chain seq x y z
N MET A 1 4.43 -66.24 28.23
CA MET A 1 4.20 -64.80 28.00
C MET A 1 2.71 -64.57 27.91
N THR A 2 2.13 -64.06 28.98
CA THR A 2 0.69 -63.83 29.18
C THR A 2 0.35 -62.40 28.78
N PHE A 3 -0.63 -62.24 27.90
CA PHE A 3 -1.16 -60.94 27.48
C PHE A 3 -2.11 -60.39 28.54
N VAL A 4 -1.82 -59.19 29.04
CA VAL A 4 -2.66 -58.44 29.98
C VAL A 4 -3.60 -57.52 29.20
N GLY A 5 -4.88 -57.54 29.56
CA GLY A 5 -5.98 -56.82 28.94
C GLY A 5 -5.91 -55.31 29.12
N ARG A 6 -6.57 -54.61 28.18
CA ARG A 6 -6.62 -53.16 28.06
C ARG A 6 -7.97 -52.68 28.61
N ASP A 7 -7.94 -52.00 29.76
CA ASP A 7 -9.13 -51.41 30.36
C ASP A 7 -9.63 -50.19 29.58
N ARG A 8 -10.96 -50.13 29.45
CA ARG A 8 -11.73 -49.09 28.75
C ARG A 8 -11.94 -47.90 29.68
N ALA A 9 -11.45 -46.73 29.30
CA ALA A 9 -11.68 -45.48 30.02
C ALA A 9 -13.14 -45.01 29.84
N ALA A 10 -13.74 -44.52 30.94
CA ALA A 10 -15.10 -43.99 31.02
C ALA A 10 -15.24 -42.60 30.34
N PRO A 11 -16.45 -42.22 29.88
CA PRO A 11 -16.69 -40.90 29.29
C PRO A 11 -16.77 -39.79 30.35
N ALA A 12 -16.28 -38.60 29.99
CA ALA A 12 -16.26 -37.39 30.80
C ALA A 12 -17.66 -36.78 31.00
N PRO A 13 -17.91 -36.06 32.12
CA PRO A 13 -19.19 -35.42 32.40
C PRO A 13 -19.42 -34.16 31.56
N THR A 14 -20.64 -34.04 31.05
CA THR A 14 -21.20 -32.88 30.34
C THR A 14 -21.44 -31.73 31.33
N LEU A 15 -20.86 -30.56 31.06
CA LEU A 15 -21.13 -29.32 31.80
C LEU A 15 -22.21 -28.51 31.08
N ASP A 16 -23.20 -28.11 31.87
CA ASP A 16 -24.42 -27.40 31.50
C ASP A 16 -24.16 -25.87 31.54
N PRO A 17 -24.44 -25.10 30.47
CA PRO A 17 -24.28 -23.64 30.51
C PRO A 17 -25.55 -22.96 31.06
N GLY A 18 -25.44 -22.39 32.26
CA GLY A 18 -26.47 -21.54 32.87
C GLY A 18 -26.68 -20.21 32.11
N PRO A 19 -27.82 -19.52 32.36
CA PRO A 19 -28.29 -18.41 31.53
C PRO A 19 -27.61 -17.07 31.87
N LEU A 20 -27.38 -16.28 30.82
CA LEU A 20 -26.93 -14.88 30.87
C LEU A 20 -28.05 -13.95 31.38
N PRO A 21 -27.76 -12.99 32.27
CA PRO A 21 -28.69 -11.91 32.57
C PRO A 21 -28.27 -10.58 31.90
N GLY A 22 -29.25 -9.92 31.28
CA GLY A 22 -29.36 -8.46 31.36
C GLY A 22 -29.20 -7.66 30.08
N GLU A 23 -30.19 -7.71 29.19
CA GLU A 23 -30.55 -6.58 28.32
C GLU A 23 -31.03 -5.40 29.17
N PHE A 24 -30.52 -4.20 28.89
CA PHE A 24 -31.20 -2.95 29.25
C PHE A 24 -31.36 -2.06 28.00
N PRO A 25 -32.50 -1.36 27.85
CA PRO A 25 -32.90 -0.74 26.60
C PRO A 25 -32.42 0.72 26.43
N LEU A 26 -32.32 1.07 25.15
CA LEU A 26 -32.10 2.40 24.57
C LEU A 26 -33.03 3.49 25.15
N ALA A 27 -32.46 4.68 25.34
CA ALA A 27 -33.18 5.93 25.52
C ALA A 27 -32.84 6.93 24.39
N PRO A 28 -33.73 7.89 24.10
CA PRO A 28 -33.85 8.50 22.77
C PRO A 28 -33.18 9.87 22.64
N VAL A 29 -32.91 10.21 21.38
CA VAL A 29 -32.47 11.51 20.85
C VAL A 29 -33.50 12.60 21.14
N PRO A 30 -33.09 13.82 21.56
CA PRO A 30 -33.89 15.01 21.39
C PRO A 30 -33.49 15.78 20.14
N SER A 31 -34.49 16.01 19.28
CA SER A 31 -34.51 17.04 18.25
C SER A 31 -34.60 18.44 18.87
N SER A 32 -34.01 19.42 18.21
CA SER A 32 -34.29 20.83 18.43
C SER A 32 -34.28 21.55 17.07
N ASP A 33 -35.49 21.76 16.57
CA ASP A 33 -35.85 22.80 15.61
C ASP A 33 -36.18 24.07 16.41
N VAL A 34 -35.55 25.21 16.09
CA VAL A 34 -36.04 26.60 16.25
C VAL A 34 -35.17 27.43 15.28
N GLU A 35 -35.61 27.82 14.08
CA GLU A 35 -36.61 28.85 13.73
C GLU A 35 -36.12 30.30 13.88
N GLY A 36 -36.09 31.00 12.74
CA GLY A 36 -36.28 32.44 12.61
C GLY A 36 -35.05 33.34 12.76
N ASP A 37 -34.59 33.95 11.66
CA ASP A 37 -34.97 35.35 11.43
C ASP A 37 -34.79 35.78 9.98
N ALA A 38 -35.55 36.81 9.63
CA ALA A 38 -35.96 37.18 8.29
C ALA A 38 -35.41 38.57 7.87
N ILE A 39 -35.16 38.69 6.56
CA ILE A 39 -35.43 39.86 5.69
C ILE A 39 -34.64 41.17 5.96
N GLN A 40 -33.86 41.62 4.95
CA GLN A 40 -34.22 42.84 4.20
C GLN A 40 -33.44 43.02 2.87
N PRO A 41 -34.14 43.41 1.77
CA PRO A 41 -33.56 43.81 0.49
C PRO A 41 -33.64 45.35 0.27
N VAL A 42 -32.66 45.93 -0.44
CA VAL A 42 -32.63 47.34 -0.88
C VAL A 42 -31.81 47.39 -2.20
N PRO A 43 -31.97 48.36 -3.11
CA PRO A 43 -32.69 48.17 -4.37
C PRO A 43 -31.86 48.57 -5.61
N ALA A 44 -32.56 48.54 -6.75
CA ALA A 44 -32.16 48.95 -8.08
C ALA A 44 -31.69 50.40 -8.20
N ASP A 45 -30.85 50.63 -9.23
CA ASP A 45 -30.78 51.79 -10.15
C ASP A 45 -29.37 51.76 -10.79
N LEU A 46 -29.08 52.08 -12.04
CA LEU A 46 -29.79 52.59 -13.21
C LEU A 46 -28.83 52.32 -14.40
N GLU A 47 -29.42 52.18 -15.59
CA GLU A 47 -28.88 52.67 -16.88
C GLU A 47 -27.43 52.31 -17.28
N ASP A 48 -27.24 51.65 -18.43
CA ASP A 48 -27.11 52.37 -19.70
C ASP A 48 -26.75 51.41 -20.86
N SER A 49 -26.96 51.88 -22.09
CA SER A 49 -26.42 51.35 -23.35
C SER A 49 -27.09 50.12 -23.98
N LEU A 50 -28.25 50.41 -24.56
CA LEU A 50 -28.75 49.79 -25.80
C LEU A 50 -27.76 50.00 -26.95
N VAL A 51 -27.12 48.92 -27.43
CA VAL A 51 -26.61 48.85 -28.81
C VAL A 51 -27.09 47.55 -29.44
N GLN A 52 -28.10 47.66 -30.29
CA GLN A 52 -28.57 46.59 -31.17
C GLN A 52 -27.57 46.38 -32.32
N PRO A 53 -27.10 45.15 -32.58
CA PRO A 53 -26.61 44.78 -33.89
C PRO A 53 -27.77 44.27 -34.76
N VAL A 54 -27.98 45.00 -35.85
CA VAL A 54 -28.86 44.74 -37.00
C VAL A 54 -28.89 43.24 -37.41
N PRO A 55 -30.08 42.64 -37.62
CA PRO A 55 -30.17 41.32 -38.24
C PRO A 55 -29.92 41.44 -39.75
N ASN A 56 -28.71 41.09 -40.17
CA ASN A 56 -28.39 40.88 -41.58
C ASN A 56 -29.13 39.63 -42.08
N GLY A 57 -30.22 39.84 -42.81
CA GLY A 57 -30.91 38.77 -43.54
C GLY A 57 -29.96 38.09 -44.54
N PRO A 58 -30.15 36.78 -44.79
CA PRO A 58 -29.34 36.08 -45.78
C PRO A 58 -29.70 36.57 -47.18
N VAL A 59 -28.77 37.33 -47.78
CA VAL A 59 -28.79 37.61 -49.23
C VAL A 59 -28.59 36.27 -49.95
N THR A 60 -29.68 35.73 -50.48
CA THR A 60 -29.67 34.63 -51.45
C THR A 60 -29.08 35.14 -52.76
N VAL A 61 -27.74 35.19 -52.85
CA VAL A 61 -27.06 35.28 -54.13
C VAL A 61 -27.26 33.95 -54.84
N VAL A 62 -28.27 33.90 -55.70
CA VAL A 62 -28.42 32.86 -56.72
C VAL A 62 -27.21 32.98 -57.65
N ALA A 63 -26.13 32.28 -57.31
CA ALA A 63 -25.03 32.05 -58.22
C ALA A 63 -25.59 31.25 -59.41
N LYS A 64 -25.80 31.96 -60.52
CA LYS A 64 -26.07 31.37 -61.82
C LYS A 64 -24.86 30.50 -62.18
N VAL A 65 -24.95 29.20 -61.87
CA VAL A 65 -23.96 28.20 -62.25
C VAL A 65 -24.01 28.13 -63.78
N GLU A 66 -23.06 28.79 -64.43
CA GLU A 66 -22.76 28.53 -65.83
C GLU A 66 -22.49 27.02 -65.98
N PRO A 67 -23.11 26.35 -66.96
CA PRO A 67 -22.87 24.93 -67.17
C PRO A 67 -21.41 24.76 -67.56
N SER A 68 -20.59 24.33 -66.60
CA SER A 68 -19.20 23.93 -66.82
C SER A 68 -19.15 23.04 -68.06
N SER A 69 -18.58 23.61 -69.12
CA SER A 69 -18.36 22.97 -70.41
C SER A 69 -17.66 21.64 -70.15
N ALA A 70 -18.02 20.60 -70.90
CA ALA A 70 -17.41 19.27 -70.76
C ALA A 70 -15.86 19.31 -70.82
N ALA A 71 -15.31 20.35 -71.47
CA ALA A 71 -13.89 20.66 -71.53
C ALA A 71 -13.26 21.06 -70.17
N ASP A 72 -13.95 21.85 -69.35
CA ASP A 72 -13.45 22.30 -68.04
C ASP A 72 -13.50 21.18 -67.00
N LYS A 73 -14.58 20.36 -67.04
CA LYS A 73 -14.64 19.12 -66.25
C LYS A 73 -13.52 18.15 -66.61
N ALA A 74 -13.06 18.12 -67.86
CA ALA A 74 -11.94 17.27 -68.29
C ALA A 74 -10.59 17.81 -67.80
N ARG A 75 -10.35 19.13 -67.82
CA ARG A 75 -9.13 19.75 -67.25
C ARG A 75 -9.07 19.59 -65.73
N GLN A 76 -10.17 19.80 -65.02
CA GLN A 76 -10.22 19.66 -63.56
C GLN A 76 -9.98 18.21 -63.12
N ARG A 77 -10.46 17.21 -63.89
CA ARG A 77 -10.13 15.79 -63.68
C ARG A 77 -8.63 15.49 -63.86
N ARG A 78 -7.98 16.11 -64.84
CA ARG A 78 -6.53 15.94 -65.07
C ARG A 78 -5.68 16.60 -63.98
N GLN A 79 -6.13 17.71 -63.41
CA GLN A 79 -5.44 18.38 -62.30
C GLN A 79 -5.64 17.64 -60.97
N LEU A 80 -6.87 17.21 -60.66
CA LEU A 80 -7.18 16.45 -59.44
C LEU A 80 -6.59 15.03 -59.46
N GLY A 81 -6.36 14.43 -60.64
CA GLY A 81 -5.71 13.12 -60.77
C GLY A 81 -4.22 13.11 -60.36
N LYS A 82 -3.58 14.28 -60.23
CA LYS A 82 -2.16 14.40 -59.86
C LYS A 82 -1.91 14.36 -58.35
N SER A 83 -2.90 14.66 -57.51
CA SER A 83 -2.76 14.62 -56.05
C SER A 83 -3.53 13.44 -55.42
N LEU A 84 -3.01 12.88 -54.33
CA LEU A 84 -3.68 11.81 -53.58
C LEU A 84 -5.07 12.24 -53.10
N GLN A 85 -5.19 13.49 -52.65
CA GLN A 85 -6.46 14.10 -52.21
C GLN A 85 -7.45 14.26 -53.38
N GLY A 86 -6.98 14.63 -54.57
CA GLY A 86 -7.84 14.80 -55.74
C GLY A 86 -8.31 13.46 -56.33
N ARG A 87 -7.49 12.39 -56.24
CA ARG A 87 -7.91 11.02 -56.57
C ARG A 87 -9.01 10.53 -55.62
N PHE A 88 -8.92 10.82 -54.33
CA PHE A 88 -9.95 10.48 -53.34
C PHE A 88 -11.27 11.20 -53.62
N ILE A 89 -11.23 12.51 -53.92
CA ILE A 89 -12.42 13.31 -54.26
C ILE A 89 -13.11 12.77 -55.54
N LEU A 90 -12.33 12.40 -56.55
CA LEU A 90 -12.87 11.82 -57.79
C LEU A 90 -13.47 10.42 -57.56
N PHE A 91 -12.84 9.60 -56.72
CA PHE A 91 -13.38 8.31 -56.30
C PHE A 91 -14.70 8.49 -55.55
N TRP A 92 -14.76 9.38 -54.55
CA TRP A 92 -15.95 9.68 -53.77
C TRP A 92 -17.11 10.19 -54.63
N LYS A 93 -16.82 11.11 -55.57
CA LYS A 93 -17.82 11.64 -56.51
C LYS A 93 -18.36 10.59 -57.50
N ARG A 94 -17.63 9.51 -57.77
CA ARG A 94 -18.04 8.44 -58.71
C ARG A 94 -18.95 7.39 -58.07
N GLN A 95 -19.04 7.32 -56.75
CA GLN A 95 -19.89 6.34 -56.06
C GLN A 95 -21.36 6.79 -56.01
N SER A 96 -22.27 5.83 -56.14
CA SER A 96 -23.72 6.03 -55.97
C SER A 96 -24.06 6.38 -54.51
N LEU A 97 -25.15 7.11 -54.29
CA LEU A 97 -25.64 7.52 -52.96
C LEU A 97 -25.62 6.40 -51.90
N PRO A 98 -26.15 5.18 -52.16
CA PRO A 98 -26.11 4.11 -51.16
C PRO A 98 -24.68 3.64 -50.82
N LYS A 99 -23.76 3.64 -51.80
CA LYS A 99 -22.36 3.25 -51.56
C LYS A 99 -21.60 4.30 -50.76
N ARG A 100 -21.91 5.60 -50.92
CA ARG A 100 -21.30 6.67 -50.13
C ARG A 100 -21.66 6.58 -48.65
N ILE A 101 -22.91 6.24 -48.35
CA ILE A 101 -23.39 6.04 -46.98
C ILE A 101 -22.64 4.85 -46.36
N ALA A 102 -22.51 3.73 -47.08
CA ALA A 102 -21.78 2.56 -46.61
C ALA A 102 -20.28 2.82 -46.34
N PHE A 103 -19.61 3.60 -47.20
CA PHE A 103 -18.21 3.97 -46.95
C PHE A 103 -18.06 4.97 -45.80
N ALA A 104 -19.00 5.92 -45.66
CA ALA A 104 -19.00 6.86 -44.55
C ALA A 104 -19.22 6.15 -43.20
N SER A 105 -20.12 5.17 -43.14
CA SER A 105 -20.33 4.37 -41.92
C SER A 105 -19.10 3.53 -41.59
N LEU A 106 -18.45 2.90 -42.58
CA LEU A 106 -17.24 2.12 -42.37
C LEU A 106 -16.08 3.00 -41.85
N ALA A 107 -15.92 4.20 -42.43
CA ALA A 107 -14.92 5.17 -41.98
C ALA A 107 -15.23 5.67 -40.56
N GLY A 108 -16.50 5.92 -40.24
CA GLY A 108 -16.94 6.29 -38.89
C GLY A 108 -16.60 5.22 -37.86
N VAL A 109 -16.89 3.94 -38.16
CA VAL A 109 -16.54 2.80 -37.29
C VAL A 109 -15.03 2.68 -37.13
N ALA A 110 -14.25 2.84 -38.21
CA ALA A 110 -12.79 2.77 -38.14
C ALA A 110 -12.20 3.87 -37.24
N VAL A 111 -12.71 5.11 -37.36
CA VAL A 111 -12.31 6.22 -36.48
C VAL A 111 -12.69 5.91 -35.02
N LEU A 112 -13.89 5.40 -34.77
CA LEU A 112 -14.33 5.04 -33.43
C LEU A 112 -13.42 3.97 -32.80
N CYS A 113 -13.03 2.94 -33.56
CA CYS A 113 -12.09 1.91 -33.14
C CYS A 113 -10.69 2.46 -32.81
N VAL A 114 -10.20 3.43 -33.59
CA VAL A 114 -8.92 4.07 -33.31
C VAL A 114 -9.00 4.91 -32.03
N VAL A 115 -10.08 5.66 -31.84
CA VAL A 115 -10.29 6.45 -30.62
C VAL A 115 -10.41 5.56 -29.39
N THR A 116 -11.18 4.47 -29.45
CA THR A 116 -11.29 3.53 -28.32
C THR A 116 -9.96 2.83 -28.05
N LEU A 117 -9.18 2.47 -29.07
CA LEU A 117 -7.83 1.92 -28.88
C LEU A 117 -6.89 2.93 -28.23
N LEU A 118 -6.90 4.19 -28.67
CA LEU A 118 -6.06 5.24 -28.07
C LEU A 118 -6.47 5.53 -26.62
N VAL A 119 -7.76 5.55 -26.31
CA VAL A 119 -8.26 5.67 -24.93
C VAL A 119 -7.83 4.46 -24.11
N ALA A 120 -7.96 3.24 -24.63
CA ALA A 120 -7.52 2.02 -23.93
C ALA A 120 -6.01 1.96 -23.68
N LEU A 121 -5.20 2.56 -24.56
CA LEU A 121 -3.74 2.66 -24.39
C LEU A 121 -3.31 3.81 -23.46
N ALA A 122 -4.12 4.88 -23.39
CA ALA A 122 -3.81 6.06 -22.58
C ALA A 122 -4.38 5.99 -21.15
N VAL A 123 -5.44 5.22 -20.93
CA VAL A 123 -6.00 5.01 -19.58
C VAL A 123 -5.17 3.92 -18.90
N PRO A 124 -4.48 4.23 -17.79
CA PRO A 124 -3.77 3.22 -17.02
C PRO A 124 -4.77 2.13 -16.60
N THR A 125 -4.38 0.88 -16.80
CA THR A 125 -5.11 -0.37 -16.50
C THR A 125 -5.42 -0.59 -15.02
N ALA A 126 -5.46 0.47 -14.21
CA ALA A 126 -5.53 0.42 -12.76
C ALA A 126 -6.71 1.21 -12.15
N ILE A 127 -7.79 1.48 -12.90
CA ILE A 127 -9.09 1.71 -12.25
C ILE A 127 -9.64 0.33 -11.86
N ARG A 128 -8.95 -0.36 -10.96
CA ARG A 128 -9.58 -1.41 -10.16
C ARG A 128 -10.58 -0.65 -9.30
N LEU A 129 -11.87 -0.89 -9.51
CA LEU A 129 -12.89 -0.48 -8.55
C LEU A 129 -12.36 -0.86 -7.16
N PRO A 130 -12.24 0.09 -6.23
CA PRO A 130 -11.72 -0.21 -4.90
C PRO A 130 -12.57 -1.35 -4.35
N GLY A 131 -11.90 -2.43 -3.93
CA GLY A 131 -12.57 -3.61 -3.39
C GLY A 131 -13.30 -3.29 -2.08
N THR A 132 -13.52 -4.28 -1.23
CA THR A 132 -13.87 -3.95 0.16
C THR A 132 -12.60 -3.54 0.88
N GLU A 133 -12.67 -2.46 1.66
CA GLU A 133 -11.55 -2.06 2.50
C GLU A 133 -11.16 -3.19 3.46
N PRO A 134 -9.88 -3.59 3.52
CA PRO A 134 -9.42 -4.58 4.48
C PRO A 134 -9.45 -3.97 5.90
N PHE A 135 -10.15 -4.67 6.79
CA PHE A 135 -10.23 -4.34 8.22
C PHE A 135 -9.65 -5.46 9.09
N LYS A 136 -9.27 -6.59 8.50
CA LYS A 136 -8.66 -7.71 9.21
C LYS A 136 -7.17 -7.79 8.94
N LEU A 137 -6.40 -8.01 9.99
CA LEU A 137 -4.97 -8.27 9.91
C LEU A 137 -4.66 -9.74 10.26
N GLY A 138 -3.70 -10.31 9.56
CA GLY A 138 -3.27 -11.69 9.75
C GLY A 138 -1.82 -11.88 9.34
N MET A 139 -1.43 -13.14 9.09
CA MET A 139 -0.08 -13.48 8.62
C MET A 139 0.15 -13.10 7.15
N GLU A 140 -0.93 -13.03 6.36
CA GLU A 140 -0.87 -12.56 4.99
C GLU A 140 -0.75 -11.03 4.95
N PRO A 141 0.19 -10.49 4.14
CA PRO A 141 0.41 -9.05 4.09
C PRO A 141 -0.74 -8.31 3.42
N VAL A 142 -1.24 -7.28 4.09
CA VAL A 142 -2.18 -6.30 3.55
C VAL A 142 -1.37 -5.23 2.83
N THR A 143 -1.27 -5.36 1.50
CA THR A 143 -0.47 -4.47 0.63
C THR A 143 -1.14 -3.12 0.31
N ASP A 144 -2.38 -2.94 0.77
CA ASP A 144 -3.12 -1.70 0.61
C ASP A 144 -2.52 -0.58 1.47
N SER A 145 -2.73 0.67 1.05
CA SER A 145 -2.30 1.86 1.78
C SER A 145 -3.47 2.61 2.40
N PHE A 146 -3.27 3.09 3.62
CA PHE A 146 -4.27 3.77 4.46
C PHE A 146 -3.70 5.08 4.99
N GLY A 147 -4.56 6.09 5.19
CA GLY A 147 -4.20 7.39 5.75
C GLY A 147 -4.71 8.56 4.89
N LEU A 148 -3.96 9.64 4.80
CA LEU A 148 -4.33 10.84 4.04
C LEU A 148 -3.20 11.26 3.09
N GLY A 149 -3.55 11.69 1.88
CA GLY A 149 -2.59 12.24 0.91
C GLY A 149 -2.29 11.33 -0.30
N ASP A 150 -1.19 11.63 -0.99
CA ASP A 150 -0.83 11.00 -2.26
C ASP A 150 -0.41 9.52 -2.10
N GLY A 151 -0.91 8.67 -3.00
CA GLY A 151 -0.59 7.23 -2.99
C GLY A 151 -1.29 6.43 -1.88
N VAL A 152 -2.27 7.01 -1.20
CA VAL A 152 -3.19 6.31 -0.30
C VAL A 152 -4.33 5.69 -1.11
N ARG A 153 -4.66 4.42 -0.84
CA ARG A 153 -5.81 3.73 -1.44
C ARG A 153 -7.08 3.96 -0.62
N TRP A 154 -6.99 3.87 0.70
CA TRP A 154 -8.11 4.01 1.63
C TRP A 154 -7.94 5.26 2.48
N VAL A 155 -8.77 6.27 2.23
CA VAL A 155 -8.63 7.57 2.88
C VAL A 155 -9.16 7.52 4.30
N HIS A 156 -8.28 7.79 5.25
CA HIS A 156 -8.52 7.91 6.69
C HIS A 156 -7.78 9.13 7.21
N ALA A 157 -8.53 10.17 7.57
CA ALA A 157 -7.93 11.40 8.09
C ALA A 157 -7.47 11.22 9.53
N ASP A 158 -8.33 10.60 10.35
CA ASP A 158 -8.20 10.49 11.80
C ASP A 158 -7.48 9.20 12.20
N ASP A 159 -8.11 8.07 11.95
CA ASP A 159 -7.62 6.80 12.44
C ASP A 159 -7.78 5.65 11.45
N LYS A 160 -7.05 4.56 11.71
CA LYS A 160 -7.26 3.30 11.00
C LYS A 160 -7.17 2.14 11.98
N LEU A 161 -8.28 1.39 12.07
CA LEU A 161 -8.40 0.20 12.90
C LEU A 161 -8.27 -1.10 12.09
N PHE A 162 -7.58 -2.07 12.69
CA PHE A 162 -7.50 -3.45 12.23
C PHE A 162 -7.86 -4.43 13.34
N ASP A 163 -8.75 -5.37 13.01
CA ASP A 163 -9.09 -6.50 13.83
C ASP A 163 -8.19 -7.70 13.51
N PHE A 164 -7.71 -8.41 14.52
CA PHE A 164 -7.02 -9.68 14.31
C PHE A 164 -7.28 -10.68 15.41
N ARG A 165 -7.25 -11.96 15.06
CA ARG A 165 -7.40 -13.05 16.02
C ARG A 165 -6.04 -13.63 16.35
N PHE A 166 -5.66 -13.55 17.63
CA PHE A 166 -4.44 -14.17 18.12
C PHE A 166 -4.73 -15.61 18.58
N VAL A 167 -4.38 -16.57 17.73
CA VAL A 167 -4.53 -18.01 18.00
C VAL A 167 -3.13 -18.62 18.08
N SER A 168 -2.71 -19.02 19.29
CA SER A 168 -1.46 -19.72 19.52
C SER A 168 -1.68 -20.85 20.54
N PRO A 169 -1.17 -22.07 20.29
CA PRO A 169 -1.27 -23.18 21.24
C PRO A 169 -0.42 -22.96 22.49
N THR A 170 0.71 -22.26 22.35
CA THR A 170 1.67 -21.94 23.42
C THR A 170 1.69 -20.44 23.68
N ARG A 171 2.43 -19.99 24.72
CA ARG A 171 2.79 -18.56 24.82
C ARG A 171 3.50 -18.14 23.52
N ALA A 172 3.16 -16.96 23.00
CA ALA A 172 3.75 -16.41 21.79
C ALA A 172 3.77 -14.88 21.85
N VAL A 173 4.71 -14.29 21.13
CA VAL A 173 4.80 -12.86 20.86
C VAL A 173 4.23 -12.61 19.48
N ALA A 174 3.49 -11.52 19.30
CA ALA A 174 3.12 -11.04 17.98
C ALA A 174 3.96 -9.82 17.62
N VAL A 175 4.46 -9.78 16.39
CA VAL A 175 5.19 -8.63 15.83
C VAL A 175 4.38 -8.10 14.65
N LEU A 176 4.04 -6.83 14.72
CA LEU A 176 3.43 -6.09 13.63
C LEU A 176 4.53 -5.53 12.74
N HIS A 177 4.56 -5.98 11.50
CA HIS A 177 5.37 -5.38 10.46
C HIS A 177 4.51 -4.43 9.65
N TYR A 178 5.00 -3.23 9.39
CA TYR A 178 4.29 -2.23 8.59
C TYR A 178 5.27 -1.25 7.96
N GLN A 179 4.82 -0.47 6.99
CA GLN A 179 5.57 0.65 6.44
C GLN A 179 4.80 1.94 6.71
N ALA A 180 5.53 3.03 6.91
CA ALA A 180 4.96 4.34 7.15
C ALA A 180 5.71 5.43 6.38
N SER A 181 5.00 6.49 6.00
CA SER A 181 5.56 7.67 5.35
C SER A 181 4.71 8.90 5.60
N SER A 182 5.33 10.07 5.44
CA SER A 182 4.77 11.38 5.75
C SER A 182 4.35 11.49 7.20
N ILE A 183 5.07 10.81 8.11
CA ILE A 183 4.78 10.88 9.54
C ILE A 183 5.63 11.97 10.20
N ALA A 184 4.98 12.95 10.82
CA ALA A 184 5.61 13.93 11.68
C ALA A 184 5.88 13.36 13.09
N ARG A 185 6.69 14.08 13.86
CA ARG A 185 6.97 13.69 15.26
C ARG A 185 5.69 13.76 16.08
N ASP A 186 5.43 12.71 16.85
CA ASP A 186 4.28 12.61 17.75
C ASP A 186 2.92 12.81 17.04
N GLU A 187 2.82 12.39 15.77
CA GLU A 187 1.60 12.51 14.97
C GLU A 187 0.72 11.26 15.09
N VAL A 188 1.24 10.09 14.71
CA VAL A 188 0.46 8.84 14.68
C VAL A 188 0.83 7.96 15.88
N ASN A 189 -0.13 7.76 16.78
CA ASN A 189 -0.02 6.86 17.92
C ASN A 189 -0.48 5.46 17.53
N LEU A 190 0.31 4.45 17.88
CA LEU A 190 -0.04 3.06 17.68
C LEU A 190 -0.55 2.48 19.01
N SER A 191 -1.77 1.95 19.01
CA SER A 191 -2.36 1.33 20.20
C SER A 191 -2.88 -0.08 19.93
N LEU A 192 -2.82 -0.91 20.97
CA LEU A 192 -3.31 -2.30 20.98
C LEU A 192 -4.35 -2.43 22.07
N ASN A 193 -5.57 -2.82 21.70
CA ASN A 193 -6.70 -2.99 22.61
C ASN A 193 -6.95 -1.76 23.52
N GLY A 194 -6.71 -0.56 22.98
CA GLY A 194 -6.85 0.72 23.70
C GLY A 194 -5.65 1.14 24.54
N VAL A 195 -4.56 0.36 24.57
CA VAL A 195 -3.31 0.72 25.26
C VAL A 195 -2.29 1.22 24.25
N SER A 196 -1.77 2.43 24.44
CA SER A 196 -0.72 3.00 23.59
C SER A 196 0.57 2.19 23.69
N LEU A 197 1.11 1.80 22.53
CA LEU A 197 2.40 1.13 22.38
C LEU A 197 3.53 2.14 22.08
N GLY A 198 3.17 3.34 21.65
CA GLY A 198 4.09 4.43 21.32
C GLY A 198 3.74 5.11 20.00
N TRP A 199 4.57 6.09 19.63
CA TRP A 199 4.42 6.85 18.39
C TRP A 199 5.10 6.14 17.22
N VAL A 200 4.46 6.18 16.05
CA VAL A 200 5.08 5.77 14.79
C VAL A 200 6.29 6.67 14.53
N PRO A 201 7.48 6.10 14.24
CA PRO A 201 8.68 6.89 13.99
C PRO A 201 8.49 7.89 12.83
N PRO A 202 8.99 9.13 12.97
CA PRO A 202 8.88 10.12 11.91
C PRO A 202 9.75 9.77 10.71
N ASP A 203 9.40 10.33 9.55
CA ASP A 203 10.17 10.15 8.33
C ASP A 203 11.61 10.66 8.51
N THR A 204 12.57 9.89 8.00
CA THR A 204 13.96 10.33 7.87
C THR A 204 14.29 10.53 6.39
N ALA A 205 15.24 11.41 6.10
CA ALA A 205 15.62 11.81 4.73
C ALA A 205 16.06 10.65 3.81
N GLN A 206 16.25 9.44 4.35
CA GLN A 206 16.73 8.27 3.60
C GLN A 206 15.68 7.16 3.43
N THR A 207 14.46 7.28 3.99
CA THR A 207 13.67 6.05 4.24
C THR A 207 12.15 6.22 4.19
N ALA A 208 11.61 6.78 3.10
CA ALA A 208 10.17 6.81 2.85
C ALA A 208 9.51 5.42 2.62
N GLU A 209 10.26 4.33 2.78
CA GLU A 209 9.76 2.96 2.59
C GLU A 209 10.29 1.99 3.65
N ARG A 210 10.71 2.43 4.85
CA ARG A 210 11.23 1.49 5.85
C ARG A 210 10.16 0.47 6.29
N GLU A 211 10.52 -0.80 6.40
CA GLU A 211 9.71 -1.76 7.17
C GLU A 211 10.00 -1.53 8.65
N LEU A 212 8.95 -1.22 9.40
CA LEU A 212 8.94 -0.96 10.83
C LEU A 212 8.36 -2.19 11.54
N GLU A 213 8.99 -2.54 12.64
CA GLU A 213 8.54 -3.64 13.50
C GLU A 213 8.03 -3.06 14.82
N GLN A 214 6.75 -3.29 15.13
CA GLN A 214 6.17 -3.02 16.43
C GLN A 214 5.89 -4.33 17.16
N ILE A 215 6.45 -4.45 18.35
CA ILE A 215 6.19 -5.58 19.24
C ILE A 215 4.82 -5.39 19.87
N LEU A 216 4.01 -6.45 19.86
CA LEU A 216 2.74 -6.52 20.58
C LEU A 216 2.95 -7.32 21.87
N PRO A 217 2.96 -6.66 23.05
CA PRO A 217 3.27 -7.32 24.31
C PRO A 217 2.28 -8.47 24.60
N PRO A 218 2.77 -9.67 24.99
CA PRO A 218 1.89 -10.79 25.31
C PRO A 218 0.86 -10.49 26.41
N SER A 219 1.19 -9.60 27.35
CA SER A 219 0.29 -9.16 28.43
C SER A 219 -0.93 -8.35 27.93
N LEU A 220 -0.82 -7.71 26.76
CA LEU A 220 -1.90 -6.93 26.15
C LEU A 220 -2.71 -7.74 25.13
N LEU A 221 -2.22 -8.92 24.72
CA LEU A 221 -2.87 -9.78 23.74
C LEU A 221 -3.97 -10.65 24.36
N ARG A 222 -5.17 -10.56 23.81
CA ARG A 222 -6.32 -11.41 24.16
C ARG A 222 -6.25 -12.70 23.36
N ARG A 223 -5.86 -13.80 24.01
CA ARG A 223 -5.80 -15.13 23.39
C ARG A 223 -7.18 -15.63 22.97
N ASN A 224 -7.25 -16.23 21.77
CA ASN A 224 -8.47 -16.79 21.19
C ASN A 224 -9.64 -15.81 21.01
N ALA A 225 -9.40 -14.52 21.20
CA ALA A 225 -10.36 -13.45 21.06
C ALA A 225 -9.91 -12.46 19.97
N ASN A 226 -10.79 -11.51 19.64
CA ASN A 226 -10.45 -10.43 18.73
C ASN A 226 -9.59 -9.40 19.46
N ASN A 227 -8.49 -9.01 18.82
CA ASN A 227 -7.61 -7.94 19.22
C ASN A 227 -7.71 -6.80 18.21
N GLN A 228 -7.47 -5.58 18.65
CA GLN A 228 -7.58 -4.38 17.83
C GLN A 228 -6.26 -3.63 17.84
N ILE A 229 -5.75 -3.36 16.64
CA ILE A 229 -4.64 -2.43 16.42
C ILE A 229 -5.25 -1.16 15.83
N LEU A 230 -4.89 -0.02 16.42
CA LEU A 230 -5.36 1.29 15.99
C LEU A 230 -4.14 2.18 15.74
N PHE A 231 -4.11 2.76 14.53
CA PHE A 231 -3.25 3.88 14.19
C PHE A 231 -4.09 5.14 14.31
N ASP A 232 -3.78 5.98 15.28
CA ASP A 232 -4.56 7.16 15.65
C ASP A 232 -3.73 8.42 15.37
N ASN A 233 -4.19 9.29 14.47
CA ASN A 233 -3.50 10.52 14.12
C ASN A 233 -3.94 11.65 15.05
N ALA A 234 -3.10 11.97 16.04
CA ALA A 234 -3.40 13.00 17.02
C ALA A 234 -3.44 14.44 16.46
N LEU A 235 -2.96 14.66 15.23
CA LEU A 235 -2.93 15.99 14.59
C LEU A 235 -4.08 16.18 13.58
N ASN A 236 -4.73 15.10 13.14
CA ASN A 236 -5.79 15.12 12.15
C ASN A 236 -7.04 14.43 12.70
N PRO A 237 -8.24 15.05 12.73
CA PRO A 237 -8.53 16.48 12.59
C PRO A 237 -8.13 17.28 13.85
N PRO A 238 -7.91 18.62 13.76
CA PRO A 238 -8.30 19.53 12.66
C PRO A 238 -7.27 19.71 11.54
N GLY A 239 -6.09 19.09 11.64
CA GLY A 239 -5.10 19.09 10.57
C GLY A 239 -5.59 18.41 9.30
N ARG A 240 -4.76 18.49 8.25
CA ARG A 240 -4.91 17.73 7.00
C ARG A 240 -3.55 17.27 6.48
N ASP A 241 -2.62 17.05 7.41
CA ASP A 241 -1.27 16.66 7.03
C ASP A 241 -1.29 15.24 6.47
N PRO A 242 -0.60 14.99 5.36
CA PRO A 242 -0.61 13.68 4.73
C PRO A 242 0.10 12.69 5.65
N TRP A 243 -0.47 11.51 5.84
CA TRP A 243 0.13 10.41 6.59
C TRP A 243 -0.24 9.10 5.91
N ARG A 244 0.65 8.11 5.92
CA ARG A 244 0.39 6.86 5.22
C ARG A 244 0.99 5.67 5.94
N ILE A 245 0.21 4.61 6.07
CA ILE A 245 0.66 3.27 6.48
C ILE A 245 0.28 2.22 5.42
N TRP A 246 1.12 1.21 5.21
CA TRP A 246 0.87 0.15 4.24
C TRP A 246 1.71 -1.11 4.51
N ASN A 247 1.49 -2.17 3.73
CA ASN A 247 2.21 -3.45 3.82
C ASN A 247 2.18 -4.06 5.23
N LEU A 248 1.01 -4.02 5.87
CA LEU A 248 0.85 -4.52 7.24
C LEU A 248 0.78 -6.04 7.27
N ARG A 249 1.51 -6.69 8.18
CA ARG A 249 1.41 -8.13 8.45
C ARG A 249 1.72 -8.45 9.91
N LEU A 250 1.15 -9.54 10.42
CA LEU A 250 1.46 -10.08 11.74
C LEU A 250 2.36 -11.29 11.63
N GLU A 251 3.44 -11.28 12.38
CA GLU A 251 4.27 -12.45 12.64
C GLU A 251 3.96 -12.97 14.04
N ILE A 252 3.65 -14.26 14.17
CA ILE A 252 3.43 -14.91 15.48
C ILE A 252 4.65 -15.80 15.76
N ILE A 253 5.34 -15.48 16.84
CA ILE A 253 6.58 -16.16 17.25
C ILE A 253 6.31 -16.91 18.55
N PRO A 254 6.33 -18.25 18.55
CA PRO A 254 6.20 -19.01 19.80
C PRO A 254 7.39 -18.69 20.71
N VAL A 255 7.10 -18.40 21.98
CA VAL A 255 8.16 -18.23 22.97
C VAL A 255 8.48 -19.58 23.64
N PRO A 256 9.74 -19.82 24.02
CA PRO A 256 10.10 -21.06 24.70
C PRO A 256 9.41 -21.20 26.06
N GLU A 257 8.99 -22.42 26.39
CA GLU A 257 8.41 -22.77 27.68
C GLU A 257 9.48 -23.45 28.55
N ALA A 258 10.15 -22.67 29.41
CA ALA A 258 11.16 -23.16 30.34
C ALA A 258 11.11 -22.39 31.66
N PRO A 259 11.70 -22.93 32.75
CA PRO A 259 11.83 -22.20 34.01
C PRO A 259 12.55 -20.86 33.83
N PRO A 260 12.20 -19.81 34.61
CA PRO A 260 12.78 -18.47 34.46
C PRO A 260 14.31 -18.44 34.41
N ASP A 261 14.97 -19.18 35.31
CA ASP A 261 16.44 -19.23 35.37
C ASP A 261 17.06 -19.80 34.08
N GLN A 262 16.40 -20.79 33.46
CA GLN A 262 16.85 -21.40 32.21
C GLN A 262 16.63 -20.44 31.03
N LEU A 263 15.52 -19.71 31.02
CA LEU A 263 15.24 -18.68 30.02
C LEU A 263 16.29 -17.56 30.06
N VAL A 264 16.62 -17.07 31.25
CA VAL A 264 17.66 -16.04 31.44
C VAL A 264 19.03 -16.56 31.02
N ALA A 265 19.38 -17.79 31.38
CA ALA A 265 20.65 -18.41 30.97
C ALA A 265 20.75 -18.56 29.44
N SER A 266 19.70 -19.08 28.80
CA SER A 266 19.64 -19.25 27.35
C SER A 266 19.68 -17.91 26.60
N ALA A 267 18.95 -16.90 27.08
CA ALA A 267 19.01 -15.55 26.51
C ALA A 267 20.41 -14.94 26.64
N ARG A 268 21.10 -15.16 27.76
CA ARG A 268 22.49 -14.68 27.97
C ARG A 268 23.47 -15.37 27.02
N GLU A 269 23.30 -16.67 26.78
CA GLU A 269 24.11 -17.41 25.81
C GLU A 269 23.93 -16.84 24.40
N ALA A 270 22.68 -16.64 23.98
CA ALA A 270 22.36 -16.05 22.68
C ALA A 270 22.88 -14.61 22.54
N ALA A 271 22.73 -13.77 23.58
CA ALA A 271 23.29 -12.42 23.59
C ALA A 271 24.83 -12.42 23.50
N THR A 272 25.50 -13.37 24.16
CA THR A 272 26.97 -13.52 24.10
C THR A 272 27.42 -13.96 22.70
N ALA A 273 26.69 -14.88 22.07
CA ALA A 273 26.93 -15.26 20.68
C ALA A 273 26.72 -14.08 19.72
N GLY A 274 25.66 -13.29 19.93
CA GLY A 274 25.37 -12.08 19.18
C GLY A 274 26.48 -11.03 19.30
N ALA A 275 26.99 -10.79 20.51
CA ALA A 275 28.13 -9.92 20.76
C ALA A 275 29.38 -10.37 19.98
N ARG A 276 29.70 -11.66 20.00
CA ARG A 276 30.84 -12.22 19.25
C ARG A 276 30.70 -12.02 17.75
N PHE A 277 29.52 -12.23 17.17
CA PHE A 277 29.28 -11.97 15.76
C PHE A 277 29.37 -10.47 15.43
N TYR A 278 28.90 -9.61 16.34
CA TYR A 278 28.96 -8.16 16.17
C TYR A 278 30.41 -7.65 16.16
N GLU A 279 31.26 -8.17 17.05
CA GLU A 279 32.71 -7.87 17.05
C GLU A 279 33.39 -8.28 15.75
N LEU A 280 32.93 -9.37 15.14
CA LEU A 280 33.46 -9.91 13.89
C LEU A 280 32.71 -9.41 12.64
N LYS A 281 31.88 -8.37 12.76
CA LYS A 281 31.02 -7.88 11.66
C LYS A 281 31.77 -7.50 10.38
N ASP A 282 33.01 -7.03 10.53
CA ASP A 282 33.86 -6.62 9.40
C ASP A 282 34.64 -7.78 8.77
N VAL A 283 34.69 -8.95 9.43
CA VAL A 283 35.43 -10.13 8.94
C VAL A 283 34.58 -10.95 7.97
N GLY A 284 33.30 -11.13 8.31
CA GLY A 284 32.36 -11.93 7.52
C GLY A 284 31.16 -11.08 7.12
N ALA A 285 30.81 -11.08 5.84
CA ALA A 285 29.74 -10.23 5.31
C ALA A 285 28.37 -10.50 5.98
N GLU A 286 28.13 -11.73 6.40
CA GLU A 286 26.94 -12.21 7.11
C GLU A 286 26.95 -11.98 8.63
N ASN A 287 28.08 -11.61 9.22
CA ASN A 287 28.24 -11.60 10.68
C ASN A 287 27.34 -10.57 11.35
N LEU A 288 27.12 -9.41 10.71
CA LEU A 288 26.18 -8.41 11.22
C LEU A 288 24.75 -8.94 11.29
N PHE A 289 24.31 -9.67 10.25
CA PHE A 289 22.99 -10.30 10.21
C PHE A 289 22.87 -11.44 11.24
N LYS A 290 23.92 -12.25 11.40
CA LYS A 290 23.98 -13.28 12.45
C LYS A 290 23.89 -12.66 13.84
N ALA A 291 24.61 -11.57 14.09
CA ALA A 291 24.53 -10.86 15.36
C ALA A 291 23.10 -10.42 15.67
N TRP A 292 22.43 -9.77 14.72
CA TRP A 292 21.02 -9.39 14.84
C TRP A 292 20.13 -10.59 15.19
N ARG A 293 20.30 -11.71 14.48
CA ARG A 293 19.49 -12.92 14.68
C ARG A 293 19.68 -13.52 16.08
N GLU A 294 20.92 -13.60 16.57
CA GLU A 294 21.20 -14.12 17.92
C GLU A 294 20.63 -13.20 19.01
N TYR A 295 20.74 -11.87 18.85
CA TYR A 295 20.10 -10.93 19.78
C TYR A 295 18.57 -10.99 19.71
N ARG A 296 17.98 -11.14 18.52
CA ARG A 296 16.53 -11.35 18.35
C ARG A 296 16.08 -12.63 19.07
N ALA A 297 16.84 -13.72 18.98
CA ALA A 297 16.57 -14.95 19.71
C ALA A 297 16.64 -14.76 21.23
N ALA A 298 17.65 -14.03 21.73
CA ALA A 298 17.75 -13.66 23.15
C ALA A 298 16.51 -12.88 23.61
N TRP A 299 16.10 -11.87 22.83
CA TRP A 299 14.94 -11.05 23.12
C TRP A 299 13.64 -11.85 23.16
N ILE A 300 13.36 -12.68 22.15
CA ILE A 300 12.18 -13.57 22.11
C ILE A 300 12.16 -14.49 23.34
N THR A 301 13.32 -14.98 23.77
CA THR A 301 13.44 -15.84 24.97
C THR A 301 13.09 -15.07 26.24
N LEU A 302 13.55 -13.82 26.37
CA LEU A 302 13.20 -12.95 27.50
C LEU A 302 11.73 -12.49 27.46
N GLU A 303 11.08 -12.55 26.30
CA GLU A 303 9.63 -12.29 26.21
C GLU A 303 8.77 -13.33 26.92
N ALA A 304 9.30 -14.54 27.15
CA ALA A 304 8.61 -15.56 27.94
C ALA A 304 8.46 -15.20 29.43
N LEU A 305 9.31 -14.30 29.94
CA LEU A 305 9.33 -13.88 31.34
C LEU A 305 8.29 -12.79 31.62
N ASP A 306 7.61 -12.91 32.76
CA ASP A 306 6.67 -11.89 33.23
C ASP A 306 7.44 -10.66 33.78
N ASP A 307 8.49 -10.91 34.58
CA ASP A 307 9.41 -9.88 35.08
C ASP A 307 10.68 -9.80 34.20
N LYS A 308 10.94 -8.61 33.62
CA LYS A 308 12.06 -8.41 32.71
C LYS A 308 13.37 -8.14 33.48
N PRO A 309 14.45 -8.92 33.26
CA PRO A 309 15.76 -8.61 33.84
C PRO A 309 16.41 -7.43 33.11
N GLU A 310 17.44 -6.83 33.71
CA GLU A 310 18.24 -5.73 33.11
C GLU A 310 18.75 -6.07 31.69
N LEU A 311 19.13 -7.34 31.47
CA LEU A 311 19.56 -7.85 30.16
C LEU A 311 18.54 -7.59 29.03
N TYR A 312 17.24 -7.45 29.36
CA TYR A 312 16.20 -7.20 28.38
C TYR A 312 16.40 -5.87 27.64
N GLU A 313 16.68 -4.79 28.37
CA GLU A 313 16.89 -3.47 27.76
C GLU A 313 18.21 -3.43 26.98
N ASP A 314 19.27 -4.03 27.50
CA ASP A 314 20.55 -4.16 26.79
C ASP A 314 20.38 -4.86 25.43
N VAL A 315 19.64 -5.98 25.41
CA VAL A 315 19.38 -6.71 24.16
C VAL A 315 18.55 -5.85 23.20
N ARG A 316 17.54 -5.12 23.68
CA ARG A 316 16.72 -4.24 22.82
C ARG A 316 17.54 -3.11 22.20
N GLU A 317 18.41 -2.48 22.99
CA GLU A 317 19.31 -1.44 22.48
C GLU A 317 20.24 -2.00 21.39
N ARG A 318 20.82 -3.19 21.62
CA ARG A 318 21.67 -3.87 20.63
C ARG A 318 20.91 -4.21 19.36
N ILE A 319 19.68 -4.72 19.45
CA ILE A 319 18.84 -4.98 18.27
C ILE A 319 18.63 -3.67 17.50
N ALA A 320 18.21 -2.59 18.17
CA ALA A 320 17.97 -1.30 17.52
C ALA A 320 19.22 -0.77 16.81
N GLN A 321 20.37 -0.83 17.48
CA GLN A 321 21.66 -0.43 16.92
C GLN A 321 22.02 -1.25 15.67
N ILE A 322 21.93 -2.58 15.74
CA ILE A 322 22.31 -3.47 14.64
C ILE A 322 21.33 -3.34 13.48
N SER A 323 20.03 -3.22 13.74
CA SER A 323 19.02 -3.00 12.71
C SER A 323 19.28 -1.73 11.92
N MET A 324 19.62 -0.62 12.57
CA MET A 324 20.01 0.61 11.86
C MET A 324 21.25 0.41 10.98
N GLU A 325 22.24 -0.35 11.45
CA GLU A 325 23.46 -0.64 10.68
C GLU A 325 23.18 -1.55 9.47
N LEU A 326 22.30 -2.55 9.63
CA LEU A 326 21.82 -3.42 8.55
C LEU A 326 21.02 -2.63 7.49
N ASP A 327 20.08 -1.78 7.93
CA ASP A 327 19.30 -0.90 7.06
C ASP A 327 20.23 0.02 6.25
N HIS A 328 21.21 0.63 6.92
CA HIS A 328 22.22 1.46 6.27
C HIS A 328 23.01 0.67 5.21
N ARG A 329 23.46 -0.54 5.53
CA ARG A 329 24.20 -1.39 4.59
C ARG A 329 23.35 -1.82 3.40
N CYS A 330 22.07 -2.12 3.63
CA CYS A 330 21.13 -2.42 2.55
C CYS A 330 20.98 -1.22 1.60
N SER A 331 20.76 -0.01 2.14
CA SER A 331 20.61 1.20 1.34
C SER A 331 21.85 1.49 0.49
N GLN A 332 23.05 1.30 1.04
CA GLN A 332 24.32 1.47 0.32
C GLN A 332 24.42 0.52 -0.87
N LEU A 333 24.10 -0.76 -0.67
CA LEU A 333 24.15 -1.77 -1.74
C LEU A 333 23.09 -1.51 -2.82
N MET A 334 21.89 -1.08 -2.43
CA MET A 334 20.84 -0.74 -3.38
C MET A 334 21.20 0.49 -4.24
N MET A 335 21.85 1.50 -3.65
CA MET A 335 22.40 2.63 -4.43
C MET A 335 23.50 2.18 -5.40
N GLN A 336 24.38 1.27 -4.97
CA GLN A 336 25.42 0.70 -5.85
C GLN A 336 24.80 -0.09 -7.01
N PHE A 337 23.76 -0.88 -6.73
CA PHE A 337 23.01 -1.60 -7.75
C PHE A 337 22.35 -0.64 -8.76
N GLN A 338 21.63 0.38 -8.28
CA GLN A 338 21.01 1.39 -9.14
C GLN A 338 22.05 2.08 -10.03
N ARG A 339 23.21 2.41 -9.47
CA ARG A 339 24.34 2.97 -10.22
C ARG A 339 24.82 2.01 -11.31
N ALA A 340 25.02 0.72 -11.00
CA ALA A 340 25.45 -0.28 -11.97
C ALA A 340 24.45 -0.44 -13.12
N VAL A 341 23.14 -0.42 -12.82
CA VAL A 341 22.06 -0.43 -13.81
C VAL A 341 22.10 0.83 -14.68
N GLN A 342 22.26 2.01 -14.08
CA GLN A 342 22.35 3.29 -14.79
C GLN A 342 23.53 3.32 -15.78
N PHE A 343 24.68 2.79 -15.38
CA PHE A 343 25.87 2.66 -16.23
C PHE A 343 25.85 1.41 -17.14
N ARG A 344 24.74 0.66 -17.16
CA ARG A 344 24.53 -0.55 -17.97
C ARG A 344 25.59 -1.64 -17.74
N SER A 345 26.16 -1.70 -16.53
CA SER A 345 27.11 -2.74 -16.15
C SER A 345 26.38 -3.93 -15.54
N ARG A 346 26.02 -4.92 -16.37
CA ARG A 346 25.35 -6.15 -15.91
C ARG A 346 26.19 -6.90 -14.88
N ARG A 347 27.51 -6.99 -15.10
CA ARG A 347 28.42 -7.72 -14.21
C ARG A 347 28.41 -7.13 -12.80
N ASP A 348 28.50 -5.81 -12.68
CA ASP A 348 28.53 -5.14 -11.38
C ASP A 348 27.17 -5.20 -10.69
N ALA A 349 26.07 -5.13 -11.46
CA ALA A 349 24.72 -5.30 -10.93
C ALA A 349 24.52 -6.70 -10.32
N VAL A 350 24.90 -7.76 -11.03
CA VAL A 350 24.84 -9.15 -10.52
C VAL A 350 25.74 -9.32 -9.29
N ALA A 351 26.99 -8.85 -9.36
CA ALA A 351 27.91 -8.95 -8.22
C ALA A 351 27.39 -8.23 -6.98
N THR A 352 26.74 -7.06 -7.14
CA THR A 352 26.13 -6.32 -6.03
C THR A 352 24.97 -7.09 -5.42
N LEU A 353 24.08 -7.68 -6.24
CA LEU A 353 22.96 -8.49 -5.74
C LEU A 353 23.44 -9.78 -5.06
N GLU A 354 24.50 -10.41 -5.55
CA GLU A 354 25.14 -11.55 -4.86
C GLU A 354 25.69 -11.13 -3.50
N ASP A 355 26.31 -9.95 -3.41
CA ASP A 355 26.83 -9.43 -2.14
C ASP A 355 25.69 -9.11 -1.16
N VAL A 356 24.55 -8.60 -1.64
CA VAL A 356 23.33 -8.46 -0.82
C VAL A 356 22.89 -9.82 -0.30
N ARG A 357 22.79 -10.85 -1.15
CA ARG A 357 22.38 -12.21 -0.72
C ARG A 357 23.34 -12.87 0.27
N ARG A 358 24.63 -12.54 0.21
CA ARG A 358 25.62 -13.01 1.21
C ARG A 358 25.42 -12.33 2.56
N ARG A 359 25.17 -11.01 2.58
CA ARG A 359 24.94 -10.25 3.82
C ARG A 359 23.57 -10.51 4.44
N PHE A 360 22.57 -10.71 3.60
CA PHE A 360 21.18 -10.94 3.97
C PHE A 360 20.73 -12.31 3.41
N PRO A 361 21.09 -13.41 4.08
CA PRO A 361 20.91 -14.75 3.54
C PRO A 361 19.46 -15.25 3.55
N THR A 362 18.59 -14.68 4.40
CA THR A 362 17.20 -15.12 4.57
C THR A 362 16.22 -13.97 4.39
N ALA A 363 14.95 -14.30 4.16
CA ALA A 363 13.84 -13.36 4.02
C ALA A 363 13.42 -12.68 5.35
N GLU A 364 14.13 -12.94 6.46
CA GLU A 364 13.89 -12.26 7.74
C GLU A 364 14.20 -10.76 7.65
N HIS A 365 15.09 -10.36 6.74
CA HIS A 365 15.35 -8.94 6.45
C HIS A 365 14.90 -8.60 5.02
N ARG A 366 14.15 -7.49 4.85
CA ARG A 366 13.57 -7.07 3.56
C ARG A 366 14.57 -7.02 2.41
N CYS A 367 15.81 -6.62 2.69
CA CYS A 367 16.87 -6.53 1.68
C CYS A 367 17.07 -7.82 0.86
N HIS A 368 16.82 -8.98 1.47
CA HIS A 368 16.87 -10.26 0.76
C HIS A 368 15.83 -10.34 -0.36
N ASN A 369 14.56 -10.09 -0.03
CA ASN A 369 13.47 -10.12 -1.00
C ASN A 369 13.61 -9.01 -2.03
N LEU A 370 14.03 -7.82 -1.60
CA LEU A 370 14.30 -6.70 -2.50
C LEU A 370 15.37 -7.06 -3.55
N ALA A 371 16.42 -7.78 -3.16
CA ALA A 371 17.42 -8.24 -4.11
C ALA A 371 16.85 -9.24 -5.13
N LEU A 372 15.96 -10.13 -4.70
CA LEU A 372 15.27 -11.08 -5.60
C LEU A 372 14.33 -10.36 -6.57
N GLU A 373 13.56 -9.40 -6.08
CA GLU A 373 12.67 -8.55 -6.89
C GLU A 373 13.48 -7.79 -7.94
N LYS A 374 14.59 -7.14 -7.55
CA LYS A 374 15.46 -6.41 -8.49
C LYS A 374 16.18 -7.32 -9.48
N ALA A 375 16.57 -8.52 -9.06
CA ALA A 375 17.10 -9.51 -10.00
C ALA A 375 16.05 -9.88 -11.07
N TYR A 376 14.81 -10.09 -10.65
CA TYR A 376 13.71 -10.44 -11.55
C TYR A 376 13.33 -9.28 -12.49
N GLU A 377 13.16 -8.07 -11.97
CA GLU A 377 12.81 -6.86 -12.74
C GLU A 377 13.81 -6.56 -13.86
N HIS A 378 15.10 -6.86 -13.64
CA HIS A 378 16.18 -6.57 -14.57
C HIS A 378 16.69 -7.81 -15.33
N GLU A 379 16.00 -8.95 -15.22
CA GLU A 379 16.35 -10.22 -15.87
C GLU A 379 17.80 -10.66 -15.63
N LEU A 380 18.29 -10.47 -14.40
CA LEU A 380 19.70 -10.64 -14.04
C LEU A 380 20.10 -12.07 -13.69
#